data_AF-A0A177WQS4-F1
#
_entry.id   AF-A0A177WQS4-F1
#
_cell.length_a   1.000
_cell.length_b   1.000
_cell.length_c   1.000
_cell.angle_alpha   90.00
_cell.angle_beta   90.00
_cell.angle_gamma   90.00
#
_symmetry.space_group_name_H-M   'P 1'
#
loop_
_entity.id
_entity.type
_entity.pdbx_description
1 polymer ?
#
loop_
_entity_poly.entity_id
_entity_poly.type
_entity_poly.pdbx_seq_one_letter_code
_entity_poly.pdbx_strand_id
1 'polypeptide(L)'
;MDQAKPLRIGVLALQGAFSEHINILNRMNQWVDMAIPIRTKEQLENSCLDALILPGGESTAIALAAERNGLMEPLRQWVRSGNPIWFV
;
A
#
# COMPACT_ATOMS: atom_id res chain seq x y z
N MET A 1 22.89 12.56 -13.98
CA MET A 1 21.41 12.46 -13.96
C MET A 1 21.10 11.25 -13.10
N ASP A 2 20.79 11.49 -11.82
CA ASP A 2 20.42 10.43 -10.89
C ASP A 2 19.22 9.69 -11.46
N GLN A 3 19.42 8.47 -11.94
CA GLN A 3 18.30 7.59 -12.22
C GLN A 3 17.75 7.15 -10.87
N ALA A 4 16.66 7.78 -10.45
CA ALA A 4 15.94 7.38 -9.26
C ALA A 4 15.54 5.90 -9.40
N LYS A 5 15.88 5.09 -8.39
CA LYS A 5 15.51 3.68 -8.36
C LYS A 5 13.98 3.56 -8.49
N PRO A 6 13.47 2.64 -9.32
CA PRO A 6 12.04 2.41 -9.42
C PRO A 6 11.46 1.93 -8.08
N LEU A 7 10.27 2.45 -7.75
CA LEU A 7 9.65 2.37 -6.43
C LEU A 7 8.92 1.05 -6.21
N ARG A 8 8.90 0.58 -4.97
CA ARG A 8 8.05 -0.52 -4.51
C ARG A 8 6.88 0.04 -3.73
N ILE A 9 5.67 -0.12 -4.28
CA ILE A 9 4.46 0.51 -3.76
C ILE A 9 3.52 -0.57 -3.22
N GLY A 10 3.16 -0.47 -1.95
CA GLY A 10 2.14 -1.30 -1.34
C GLY A 10 0.75 -0.76 -1.67
N VAL A 11 -0.21 -1.64 -1.92
CA VAL A 11 -1.63 -1.28 -2.05
C VAL A 11 -2.43 -2.11 -1.07
N LEU A 12 -3.12 -1.49 -0.12
CA LEU A 12 -3.96 -2.21 0.84
C LEU A 12 -5.07 -2.97 0.10
N ALA A 13 -5.10 -4.29 0.21
CA ALA A 13 -5.94 -5.17 -0.60
C ALA A 13 -6.94 -5.98 0.25
N LEU A 14 -7.53 -5.33 1.25
CA LEU A 14 -8.53 -5.92 2.16
C LEU A 14 -9.97 -5.71 1.66
N GLN A 15 -10.26 -4.51 1.15
CA GLN A 15 -11.57 -4.10 0.62
C GLN A 15 -11.33 -2.90 -0.31
N GLY A 16 -12.21 -2.70 -1.30
CA GLY A 16 -12.16 -1.54 -2.20
C GLY A 16 -11.50 -1.84 -3.55
N ALA A 17 -11.28 -0.79 -4.33
CA ALA A 17 -10.82 -0.84 -5.73
C ALA A 17 -9.29 -1.01 -5.87
N PHE A 18 -8.68 -1.93 -5.11
CA PHE A 18 -7.22 -2.12 -5.11
C PHE A 18 -6.69 -2.67 -6.45
N SER A 19 -7.51 -3.42 -7.19
CA SER A 19 -7.10 -4.08 -8.45
C SER A 19 -6.76 -3.06 -9.53
N GLU A 20 -7.54 -1.98 -9.61
CA GLU A 20 -7.35 -0.87 -10.54
C GLU A 20 -6.04 -0.14 -10.26
N HIS A 21 -5.74 0.13 -8.98
CA HIS A 21 -4.47 0.73 -8.56
C HIS A 21 -3.28 -0.15 -8.96
N ILE A 22 -3.31 -1.45 -8.64
CA ILE A 22 -2.24 -2.38 -9.01
C ILE A 22 -2.04 -2.44 -10.53
N ASN A 23 -3.13 -2.50 -11.29
CA ASN A 23 -3.06 -2.52 -12.75
C ASN A 23 -2.46 -1.23 -13.33
N ILE A 24 -2.74 -0.07 -12.75
CA ILE A 24 -2.15 1.20 -13.17
C ILE A 24 -0.66 1.24 -12.83
N LEU A 25 -0.30 0.88 -11.59
CA LEU A 25 1.09 0.84 -11.12
C LEU A 25 1.96 -0.09 -11.97
N ASN A 26 1.46 -1.28 -12.32
CA ASN A 26 2.19 -2.24 -13.16
C ASN A 26 2.43 -1.73 -14.59
N ARG A 27 1.61 -0.79 -15.10
CA ARG A 27 1.86 -0.13 -16.39
C ARG A 27 2.90 0.99 -16.32
N MET A 28 3.26 1.44 -15.13
CA MET A 28 4.24 2.50 -14.88
C MET A 28 5.62 1.94 -14.52
N ASN A 29 6.03 0.87 -15.21
CA ASN A 29 7.28 0.12 -14.93
C ASN A 29 8.57 0.96 -15.00
N GLN A 30 8.54 2.14 -15.61
CA GLN A 30 9.65 3.09 -15.60
C GLN A 30 9.86 3.73 -14.21
N TRP A 31 8.80 3.87 -13.41
CA TRP A 31 8.83 4.51 -12.09
C TRP A 31 8.54 3.54 -10.94
N VAL A 32 7.83 2.45 -11.23
CA VAL A 32 7.37 1.47 -10.24
C VAL A 32 7.97 0.12 -10.59
N ASP A 33 8.83 -0.39 -9.71
CA ASP A 33 9.41 -1.73 -9.82
C ASP A 33 8.36 -2.80 -9.52
N MET A 34 7.58 -2.58 -8.46
CA MET A 34 6.62 -3.57 -7.99
C MET A 34 5.44 -2.93 -7.27
N ALA A 35 4.22 -3.34 -7.66
CA ALA A 35 3.00 -3.08 -6.93
C ALA A 35 2.63 -4.31 -6.09
N ILE A 36 2.62 -4.17 -4.76
CA ILE A 36 2.47 -5.29 -3.84
C ILE A 36 1.10 -5.18 -3.15
N PRO A 37 0.18 -6.15 -3.34
CA PRO A 37 -1.07 -6.18 -2.60
C PRO A 37 -0.80 -6.55 -1.13
N ILE A 38 -1.14 -5.64 -0.22
CA ILE A 38 -0.94 -5.79 1.22
C ILE A 38 -2.23 -6.31 1.85
N ARG A 39 -2.20 -7.54 2.32
CA ARG A 39 -3.28 -8.23 3.02
C ARG A 39 -2.89 -8.67 4.42
N THR A 40 -1.60 -8.78 4.69
CA THR A 40 -1.06 -9.20 5.98
C THR A 40 0.01 -8.25 6.47
N LYS A 41 0.28 -8.30 7.77
CA LYS A 41 1.32 -7.52 8.43
C LYS A 41 2.71 -7.81 7.84
N GLU A 42 3.01 -9.07 7.57
CA GLU A 42 4.30 -9.51 7.05
C GLU A 42 4.56 -8.91 5.66
N GLN A 43 3.51 -8.76 4.84
CA GLN A 43 3.63 -8.11 3.54
C GLN A 43 3.93 -6.62 3.70
N LEU A 44 3.34 -5.93 4.68
CA LEU A 44 3.62 -4.52 4.94
C LEU A 44 5.07 -4.32 5.43
N GLU A 45 5.54 -5.18 6.33
CA GLU A 45 6.83 -5.03 6.99
C GLU A 45 8.00 -5.57 6.15
N ASN A 46 7.85 -6.71 5.48
CA ASN A 46 8.96 -7.40 4.82
C ASN A 46 9.15 -7.03 3.34
N SER A 47 8.26 -6.22 2.76
CA SER A 47 8.29 -5.92 1.33
C SER A 47 9.23 -4.77 0.94
N CYS A 48 9.89 -4.12 1.91
CA CYS A 48 10.75 -2.94 1.69
C CYS A 48 10.06 -1.89 0.81
N LEU A 49 8.87 -1.46 1.23
CA LEU A 49 8.02 -0.53 0.49
C LEU A 49 8.55 0.90 0.63
N ASP A 50 8.47 1.66 -0.46
CA ASP A 50 8.78 3.09 -0.49
C ASP A 50 7.53 3.95 -0.21
N ALA A 51 6.35 3.42 -0.53
CA ALA A 51 5.07 4.09 -0.33
C ALA A 51 3.92 3.09 -0.14
N LEU A 52 2.83 3.55 0.48
CA LEU A 52 1.60 2.78 0.66
C LEU A 52 0.39 3.52 0.08
N ILE A 53 -0.47 2.80 -0.65
CA ILE A 53 -1.76 3.29 -1.11
C ILE A 53 -2.88 2.65 -0.28
N LEU A 54 -3.76 3.48 0.24
CA LEU A 54 -5.04 3.10 0.81
C LEU A 54 -6.11 3.33 -0.27
N PRO A 55 -6.68 2.28 -0.88
CA PRO A 55 -7.66 2.44 -1.95
C PRO A 55 -8.97 3.01 -1.41
N GLY A 56 -9.72 3.64 -2.30
CA GLY A 56 -11.06 4.13 -2.02
C GLY A 56 -12.09 2.99 -1.85
N GLY A 57 -13.22 3.35 -1.25
CA GLY A 57 -14.30 2.43 -0.92
C GLY A 57 -15.06 2.94 0.31
N GLU A 58 -15.55 2.01 1.13
CA GLU A 58 -16.21 2.35 2.40
C GLU A 58 -15.17 2.36 3.52
N SER A 59 -14.79 3.55 3.99
CA SER A 59 -13.75 3.75 5.00
C SER A 59 -14.00 2.94 6.28
N THR A 60 -15.26 2.84 6.71
CA THR A 60 -15.67 2.01 7.85
C THR A 60 -15.38 0.53 7.60
N ALA A 61 -15.71 0.03 6.41
CA ALA A 61 -15.45 -1.36 6.04
C ALA A 61 -13.95 -1.67 5.98
N ILE A 62 -13.15 -0.75 5.42
CA ILE A 62 -11.69 -0.86 5.35
C ILE A 62 -11.09 -0.87 6.76
N ALA A 63 -11.52 0.03 7.64
CA ALA A 63 -11.05 0.08 9.02
C ALA A 63 -11.37 -1.20 9.79
N LEU A 64 -12.60 -1.71 9.69
CA LEU A 64 -12.99 -2.99 10.31
C LEU A 64 -12.19 -4.17 9.74
N ALA A 65 -11.95 -4.19 8.42
CA ALA A 65 -11.15 -5.23 7.80
C ALA A 65 -9.68 -5.17 8.29
N ALA A 66 -9.10 -3.97 8.38
CA ALA A 66 -7.74 -3.80 8.87
C ALA A 66 -7.58 -4.18 10.35
N GLU A 67 -8.56 -3.84 11.20
CA GLU A 67 -8.62 -4.30 12.60
C GLU A 67 -8.68 -5.83 12.68
N ARG A 68 -9.59 -6.47 11.93
CA ARG A 68 -9.76 -7.94 11.92
C ARG A 68 -8.53 -8.69 11.44
N ASN A 69 -7.75 -8.10 10.54
CA ASN A 69 -6.52 -8.68 10.00
C ASN A 69 -5.27 -8.26 10.80
N GLY A 70 -5.42 -7.57 11.94
CA GLY A 70 -4.29 -7.13 12.77
C GLY A 70 -3.38 -6.09 12.10
N LEU A 71 -3.89 -5.40 11.07
CA LEU A 71 -3.15 -4.42 10.27
C LEU A 71 -3.24 -3.00 10.82
N MET A 72 -4.14 -2.72 11.76
CA MET A 72 -4.34 -1.35 12.23
C MET A 72 -3.09 -0.76 12.92
N GLU A 73 -2.45 -1.51 13.82
CA GLU A 73 -1.24 -1.02 14.48
C GLU A 73 -0.05 -0.88 13.52
N PRO A 74 0.24 -1.85 12.63
CA PRO A 74 1.24 -1.68 11.58
C PRO A 74 1.00 -0.46 10.68
N LEU A 75 -0.25 -0.18 10.29
CA LEU A 75 -0.60 1.00 9.50
C LEU A 75 -0.38 2.31 10.27
N ARG A 76 -0.72 2.35 11.57
CA ARG A 76 -0.42 3.52 12.42
C ARG A 76 1.08 3.73 12.56
N GLN A 77 1.85 2.66 12.71
CA GLN A 77 3.32 2.73 12.76
C GLN A 77 3.88 3.29 11.46
N TRP A 78 3.40 2.83 10.30
CA TRP A 78 3.78 3.35 8.99
C TRP A 78 3.64 4.87 8.91
N VAL A 79 2.48 5.40 9.32
CA VAL A 79 2.21 6.85 9.32
C VAL A 79 3.11 7.59 10.32
N ARG A 80 3.28 7.04 11.54
CA ARG A 80 4.14 7.64 12.57
C ARG A 80 5.61 7.70 12.17
N SER A 81 6.08 6.76 11.36
CA SER A 81 7.44 6.74 10.82
C SER A 81 7.68 7.80 9.75
N GLY A 82 6.64 8.53 9.32
CA GLY A 82 6.73 9.52 8.25
C GLY A 82 6.81 8.92 6.85
N ASN A 83 6.49 7.63 6.71
CA ASN A 83 6.52 6.97 5.42
C ASN A 83 5.41 7.49 4.51
N PRO A 84 5.65 7.66 3.19
CA PRO A 84 4.65 8.13 2.25
C PRO A 84 3.40 7.26 2.25
N ILE A 85 2.24 7.93 2.31
CA ILE A 85 0.94 7.30 2.19
C ILE A 85 0.05 8.12 1.27
N TRP A 86 -0.71 7.45 0.41
CA TRP A 86 -1.69 8.09 -0.46
C TRP A 86 -3.07 7.46 -0.22
N PHE A 87 -4.04 8.31 0.10
CA PHE A 87 -5.44 7.95 0.26
C PHE A 87 -6.24 8.49 -0.95
N VAL A 88 -7.16 7.67 -1.46
CA VAL A 88 -7.95 7.94 -2.68
C VAL A 88 -9.43 7.99 -2.35
#